data_AF-A0A7Y2B0D0-F1
#
_entry.id   AF-A0A7Y2B0D0-F1
#
_cell.length_a   1.000
_cell.length_b   1.000
_cell.length_c   1.000
_cell.angle_alpha   90.00
_cell.angle_beta   90.00
_cell.angle_gamma   90.00
#
_symmetry.space_group_name_H-M   'P 1'
#
loop_
_entity.id
_entity.type
_entity.pdbx_description
1 polymer ?
#
loop_
_entity_poly.entity_id
_entity_poly.type
_entity_poly.pdbx_seq_one_letter_code
_entity_poly.pdbx_strand_id
1 'polypeptide(L)' 'SMYLVHFGAYHLAAPAEFTNRWIWLGENRPFRQTEYFKLFLEALGAPSYWRERGFPPACRPISDDDFECE' A
#
# COMPACT_ATOMS: atom_id res chain seq x y z
N SER A 1 -6.63 -16.64 10.80
CA SER A 1 -5.81 -17.77 11.28
C SER A 1 -6.32 -19.05 10.64
N MET A 2 -5.46 -19.79 9.92
CA MET A 2 -5.84 -20.94 9.09
C MET A 2 -6.53 -22.08 9.87
N TYR A 3 -6.29 -22.18 11.18
CA TYR A 3 -6.88 -23.19 12.05
C TYR A 3 -8.40 -23.06 12.25
N LEU A 4 -8.96 -21.84 12.23
CA LEU A 4 -10.40 -21.63 12.45
C LEU A 4 -11.25 -22.22 11.30
N VAL A 5 -10.69 -22.21 10.08
CA VAL A 5 -11.35 -22.78 8.89
C VAL A 5 -11.42 -24.31 8.99
N HIS A 6 -10.36 -24.94 9.47
CA HIS A 6 -10.27 -26.40 9.57
C HIS A 6 -11.25 -27.00 10.57
N PHE A 7 -11.59 -26.25 11.63
CA PHE A 7 -12.52 -26.69 12.68
C PHE A 7 -13.94 -26.12 12.54
N GLY A 8 -14.27 -25.47 11.41
CA GLY A 8 -15.61 -24.93 11.18
C GLY A 8 -16.02 -23.78 12.11
N ALA A 9 -15.07 -23.17 12.82
CA ALA A 9 -15.30 -22.11 13.80
C ALA A 9 -15.38 -20.72 13.13
N TYR A 10 -16.14 -20.61 12.04
CA TYR A 10 -16.19 -19.40 11.20
C TYR A 10 -16.71 -18.17 11.95
N HIS A 11 -17.61 -18.37 12.93
CA HIS A 11 -18.18 -17.30 13.74
C HIS A 11 -17.16 -16.61 14.67
N LEU A 12 -15.99 -17.22 14.88
CA LEU A 12 -14.87 -16.64 15.64
C LEU A 12 -13.83 -15.96 14.74
N ALA A 13 -13.95 -16.10 13.42
CA ALA A 13 -13.05 -15.41 12.50
C ALA A 13 -13.37 -13.92 12.54
N ALA A 14 -12.43 -13.12 13.04
CA ALA A 14 -12.49 -11.68 12.81
C ALA A 14 -12.51 -11.44 11.29
N PRO A 15 -13.34 -10.50 10.79
CA PRO A 15 -13.26 -10.09 9.40
C PRO A 15 -11.82 -9.68 9.11
N ALA A 16 -11.28 -10.16 7.99
CA ALA A 16 -9.95 -9.74 7.58
C ALA A 16 -10.00 -8.22 7.41
N GLU A 17 -9.21 -7.50 8.21
CA GLU A 17 -9.01 -6.09 7.94
C GLU A 17 -8.37 -5.99 6.56
N PHE A 18 -9.11 -5.40 5.62
CA PHE A 18 -8.58 -5.14 4.29
C PHE A 18 -7.54 -4.03 4.43
N THR A 19 -6.31 -4.45 4.74
CA THR A 19 -5.16 -3.56 4.79
C THR A 19 -4.49 -3.56 3.42
N ASN A 20 -3.98 -2.41 3.01
CA ASN A 20 -3.13 -2.29 1.84
C ASN A 20 -1.71 -2.85 2.08
N ARG A 21 -1.50 -3.65 3.15
CA ARG A 21 -0.20 -4.21 3.53
C ARG A 21 0.46 -4.99 2.41
N TRP A 22 -0.34 -5.69 1.59
CA TRP A 22 0.15 -6.46 0.45
C TRP A 22 0.94 -5.60 -0.53
N ILE A 23 0.55 -4.33 -0.74
CA ILE A 23 1.24 -3.39 -1.62
C ILE A 23 2.70 -3.23 -1.23
N TRP A 24 3.00 -3.27 0.07
CA TRP A 24 4.32 -2.99 0.63
C TRP A 24 5.17 -4.25 0.88
N LEU A 25 4.67 -5.43 0.51
CA LEU A 25 5.48 -6.64 0.55
C LEU A 25 6.58 -6.58 -0.52
N GLY A 26 7.72 -7.23 -0.26
CA GLY A 26 8.91 -7.14 -1.11
C GLY A 26 8.64 -7.62 -2.54
N GLU A 27 7.83 -8.67 -2.70
CA GLU A 27 7.41 -9.22 -3.99
C GLU A 27 6.62 -8.23 -4.85
N ASN A 28 6.02 -7.21 -4.24
CA ASN A 28 5.23 -6.18 -4.93
C ASN A 28 6.03 -4.90 -5.23
N ARG A 29 7.36 -4.89 -5.03
CA ARG A 29 8.23 -3.80 -5.49
C ARG A 29 8.03 -3.46 -6.98
N PRO A 30 7.96 -4.44 -7.91
CA PRO A 30 7.73 -4.14 -9.32
C PRO A 30 6.39 -3.41 -9.57
N PHE A 31 5.35 -3.72 -8.77
CA PHE A 31 4.07 -3.02 -8.86
C PHE A 31 4.21 -1.55 -8.45
N ARG A 32 4.93 -1.26 -7.36
CA ARG A 32 5.17 0.11 -6.88
C ARG A 32 5.98 0.98 -7.85
N GLN A 33 6.68 0.35 -8.80
CA GLN A 33 7.46 1.02 -9.84
C GLN A 33 6.68 1.22 -11.15
N THR A 34 5.39 0.84 -11.20
CA THR A 34 4.56 1.05 -12.39
C THR A 34 3.94 2.45 -12.42
N GLU A 35 3.70 2.99 -13.62
CA GLU A 35 2.90 4.20 -13.82
C GLU A 35 1.49 4.07 -13.21
N TYR A 36 0.92 2.85 -13.21
CA TYR A 36 -0.37 2.61 -12.60
C TYR A 36 -0.37 2.88 -11.09
N PHE A 37 0.70 2.50 -10.39
CA PHE A 37 0.80 2.76 -8.96
C PHE A 37 0.92 4.25 -8.65
N LYS A 38 1.63 4.99 -9.49
CA LYS A 38 1.72 6.45 -9.41
C LYS A 38 0.34 7.10 -9.57
N LEU A 39 -0.41 6.73 -10.61
CA LEU A 39 -1.79 7.18 -10.82
C LEU A 39 -2.73 6.82 -9.66
N PHE A 40 -2.57 5.62 -9.10
CA PHE A 40 -3.33 5.19 -7.92
C PHE A 40 -3.08 6.10 -6.71
N LEU A 41 -1.81 6.43 -6.43
CA LEU A 41 -1.45 7.33 -5.32
C LEU A 41 -1.91 8.78 -5.57
N GLU A 42 -1.84 9.25 -6.81
CA GLU A 42 -2.38 10.55 -7.21
C GLU A 42 -3.90 10.62 -6.96
N ALA A 43 -4.64 9.58 -7.34
CA ALA A 43 -6.08 9.49 -7.10
C ALA A 43 -6.44 9.48 -5.60
N LEU A 44 -5.53 8.98 -4.75
CA LEU A 44 -5.67 9.03 -3.30
C LEU A 44 -5.28 10.39 -2.69
N GLY A 45 -4.70 11.32 -3.47
CA GLY A 45 -4.17 12.58 -2.97
C GLY A 45 -2.94 12.41 -2.08
N ALA A 46 -2.24 11.27 -2.19
CA ALA A 46 -1.08 11.00 -1.33
C ALA A 46 0.10 11.96 -1.62
N PRO A 47 0.45 12.26 -2.88
CA PRO A 47 1.59 13.14 -3.18
C PRO A 47 1.42 14.56 -2.64
N SER A 48 0.22 15.14 -2.71
CA SER A 48 -0.03 16.48 -2.15
C SER A 48 0.17 16.51 -0.65
N TYR A 49 -0.36 15.51 0.06
CA TYR A 49 -0.16 15.37 1.50
C TYR A 49 1.32 15.19 1.88
N TRP A 50 2.06 14.39 1.12
CA TRP A 50 3.48 14.13 1.37
C TRP A 50 4.38 15.33 1.10
N ARG A 51 4.07 16.16 0.10
CA ARG A 51 4.84 17.40 -0.14
C ARG A 51 4.80 18.35 1.06
N GLU A 52 3.69 18.38 1.80
CA GLU A 52 3.55 19.22 2.99
C GLU A 52 4.16 18.60 4.25
N ARG A 53 4.12 17.26 4.38
CA ARG A 53 4.41 16.57 5.66
C ARG A 53 5.60 15.63 5.62
N GLY A 54 6.21 15.47 4.46
CA GLY A 54 7.27 14.50 4.20
C GLY A 54 6.74 13.23 3.55
N PHE A 55 7.60 12.64 2.71
CA PHE A 55 7.35 11.36 2.07
C PHE A 55 7.55 10.20 3.04
N PRO A 56 6.80 9.10 2.89
CA PRO A 56 7.04 7.89 3.66
C PRO A 56 8.38 7.26 3.27
N PRO A 57 8.99 6.39 4.11
CA PRO A 57 10.31 5.80 3.83
C PRO A 57 10.42 5.03 2.51
N ALA A 58 9.29 4.50 2.01
CA ALA A 58 9.23 3.75 0.76
C ALA A 58 9.04 4.63 -0.48
N CYS A 59 8.92 5.96 -0.35
CA CYS A 59 8.77 6.86 -1.49
C CYS A 59 9.66 8.09 -1.34
N ARG A 60 10.04 8.70 -2.45
CA ARG A 60 10.85 9.93 -2.47
C ARG A 60 10.46 10.85 -3.62
N PRO A 61 10.61 12.17 -3.46
CA PRO A 61 10.42 13.10 -4.56
C PRO A 61 11.54 12.95 -5.59
N ILE A 62 11.20 13.08 -6.87
CA ILE A 62 12.16 13.18 -7.98
C ILE A 62 12.24 14.63 -8.48
N SER A 63 11.12 15.34 -8.47
CA SER A 63 10.99 16.77 -8.75
C SER A 63 9.94 17.40 -7.82
N ASP A 64 9.64 18.69 -8.02
CA ASP A 64 8.59 19.39 -7.25
C ASP A 64 7.20 18.76 -7.44
N ASP A 65 6.95 18.14 -8.59
CA ASP A 65 5.68 17.55 -9.00
C ASP A 65 5.71 16.03 -9.17
N ASP A 66 6.89 15.40 -9.07
CA ASP A 66 7.08 13.97 -9.32
C ASP A 66 7.70 13.21 -8.13
N PHE A 67 7.44 11.92 -8.04
CA PHE A 67 7.89 11.01 -7.00
C PHE A 67 8.00 9.57 -7.52
N GLU A 68 8.81 8.76 -6.83
CA GLU A 68 8.88 7.32 -7.04
C GLU A 68 8.80 6.58 -5.71
N CYS A 69 8.42 5.29 -5.79
CA CYS A 69 8.34 4.40 -4.63
C CYS A 69 9.11 3.10 -4.87
N GLU A 70 9.73 2.59 -3.81
CA GLU A 70 10.48 1.32 -3.76
C GLU A 70 9.75 0.22 -3.00
#